data_AF-A0A815VGT1-F1
#
_entry.id   AF-A0A815VGT1-F1
#
_cell.length_a   1.000
_cell.length_b   1.000
_cell.length_c   1.000
_cell.angle_alpha   90.00
_cell.angle_beta   90.00
_cell.angle_gamma   90.00
#
_symmetry.space_group_name_H-M   'P 1'
#
loop_
_entity.id
_entity.type
_entity.pdbx_description
1 polymer ?
#
loop_
_entity_poly.entity_id
_entity_poly.type
_entity_poly.pdbx_seq_one_letter_code
_entity_poly.pdbx_strand_id
1 'polypeptide(L)' 'VSDDDLSRASQLYPFNTPNTKEAFLYRSLFEELYPRHEHLTPYMWLPKWCGDVKDPSARVLGHYKEQQQEK' A
#
# COMPACT_ATOMS: atom_id res chain seq x y z
N VAL A 1 12.21 0.03 -7.68
CA VAL A 1 12.48 0.24 -6.23
C VAL A 1 13.59 -0.69 -5.81
N SER A 2 14.77 -0.14 -5.54
CA SER A 2 15.91 -0.88 -4.99
C SER A 2 15.75 -1.13 -3.48
N ASP A 3 16.59 -1.97 -2.89
CA ASP A 3 16.62 -2.14 -1.43
C ASP A 3 17.05 -0.84 -0.70
N ASP A 4 17.93 -0.06 -1.33
CA ASP A 4 18.36 1.26 -0.83
C ASP A 4 17.25 2.31 -0.92
N ASP A 5 16.34 2.20 -1.89
CA ASP A 5 15.16 3.08 -1.94
C ASP A 5 14.19 2.75 -0.81
N LEU A 6 13.94 1.46 -0.59
CA LEU A 6 13.03 1.01 0.46
C LEU A 6 13.58 1.29 1.87
N SER A 7 14.90 1.18 2.08
CA SER A 7 15.53 1.50 3.37
C SER A 7 15.38 2.97 3.75
N ARG A 8 15.30 3.88 2.76
CA ARG A 8 15.06 5.31 2.94
C ARG A 8 13.58 5.70 2.94
N ALA A 9 12.66 4.73 2.82
CA ALA A 9 11.23 5.01 2.71
C ALA A 9 10.67 5.85 3.86
N SER A 10 11.12 5.61 5.11
CA SER A 10 10.67 6.36 6.28
C SER A 10 11.11 7.83 6.28
N GLN A 11 12.23 8.13 5.63
CA GLN A 11 12.75 9.49 5.47
C GLN A 11 12.03 10.23 4.34
N LEU A 12 11.76 9.52 3.24
CA LEU A 12 11.09 10.09 2.06
C LEU A 12 9.58 10.27 2.28
N TYR A 13 8.94 9.27 2.91
CA TYR A 13 7.50 9.20 3.11
C TYR A 13 7.17 8.96 4.59
N PRO A 14 7.31 9.99 5.45
CA PRO A 14 7.08 9.85 6.89
C PRO A 14 5.61 9.57 7.23
N PHE A 15 4.68 10.05 6.41
CA PHE A 15 3.27 9.66 6.48
C PHE A 15 3.04 8.43 5.62
N ASN A 16 2.36 7.40 6.14
CA ASN A 16 2.07 6.16 5.42
C ASN A 16 3.29 5.56 4.71
N THR A 17 4.31 5.28 5.51
CA THR A 17 5.57 4.76 5.02
C THR A 17 5.36 3.40 4.33
N PRO A 18 5.78 3.24 3.06
CA PRO A 18 5.69 1.97 2.36
C PRO A 18 6.66 0.96 2.96
N ASN A 19 6.17 -0.24 3.24
CA ASN A 19 6.91 -1.35 3.84
C ASN A 19 7.30 -2.44 2.84
N THR A 20 6.78 -2.38 1.61
CA THR A 20 7.13 -3.26 0.50
C THR A 20 7.57 -2.43 -0.71
N LYS A 21 8.34 -3.06 -1.60
CA LYS A 21 8.78 -2.43 -2.86
C LYS A 21 7.59 -2.03 -3.75
N GLU A 22 6.53 -2.82 -3.73
CA GLU A 22 5.30 -2.55 -4.49
C GLU A 22 4.57 -1.32 -3.92
N ALA A 23 4.36 -1.27 -2.60
CA ALA A 23 3.75 -0.10 -1.96
C ALA A 23 4.58 1.17 -2.20
N PHE A 24 5.91 1.05 -2.18
CA PHE A 24 6.80 2.16 -2.49
C PHE A 24 6.60 2.67 -3.91
N LEU A 25 6.53 1.76 -4.90
CA LEU A 25 6.32 2.12 -6.30
C LEU A 25 5.03 2.92 -6.48
N TYR A 26 3.94 2.43 -5.89
CA TYR A 26 2.67 3.14 -5.97
C TYR A 26 2.72 4.49 -5.23
N ARG A 27 3.37 4.54 -4.06
CA ARG A 27 3.51 5.79 -3.31
C ARG A 27 4.34 6.82 -4.08
N SER A 28 5.44 6.41 -4.71
CA SER A 28 6.25 7.33 -5.51
C SER A 28 5.46 7.88 -6.70
N LEU A 29 4.68 7.04 -7.37
CA LEU A 29 3.84 7.48 -8.50
C LEU A 29 2.73 8.43 -8.03
N PHE A 30 2.12 8.15 -6.88
CA PHE A 30 1.12 9.05 -6.29
C PHE A 30 1.73 10.41 -5.94
N GLU A 31 2.91 10.45 -5.33
CA GLU A 31 3.57 11.70 -4.96
C GLU A 31 4.01 12.52 -6.19
N GLU A 32 4.40 11.85 -7.28
CA GLU A 32 4.72 12.49 -8.57
C GLU A 32 3.48 13.15 -9.19
N LEU A 33 2.33 12.47 -9.14
CA LEU A 33 1.08 12.95 -9.74
C LEU A 33 0.31 13.93 -8.83
N TYR A 34 0.40 13.74 -7.51
CA TYR A 34 -0.36 14.47 -6.49
C TYR A 34 0.55 14.92 -5.33
N PRO A 35 1.50 15.83 -5.57
CA PRO A 35 2.48 16.23 -4.57
C PRO A 35 1.79 16.84 -3.33
N ARG A 36 2.21 16.42 -2.13
CA ARG A 36 1.68 16.88 -0.82
C ARG A 36 0.20 16.56 -0.53
N HIS A 37 -0.35 15.56 -1.20
CA HIS A 37 -1.74 15.10 -1.00
C HIS A 37 -1.83 13.73 -0.31
N GLU A 38 -0.77 13.32 0.39
CA GLU A 38 -0.66 12.02 1.05
C GLU A 38 -1.78 11.75 2.07
N HIS A 39 -2.32 12.81 2.68
CA HIS A 39 -3.43 12.74 3.63
C HIS A 39 -4.74 12.22 3.02
N LEU A 40 -4.90 12.26 1.68
CA LEU A 40 -6.09 11.73 1.00
C LEU A 40 -6.17 10.21 1.06
N THR A 41 -5.04 9.53 1.26
CA THR A 41 -4.95 8.06 1.27
C THR A 41 -4.36 7.57 2.60
N PRO A 42 -5.05 7.81 3.75
CA PRO A 42 -4.52 7.54 5.09
C PRO A 42 -4.26 6.06 5.38
N TYR A 43 -4.74 5.14 4.54
CA TYR A 43 -4.54 3.70 4.68
C TYR A 43 -3.95 3.07 3.40
N MET A 44 -3.28 3.85 2.54
CA MET A 44 -2.65 3.37 1.29
C MET A 44 -3.58 2.50 0.43
N TRP A 45 -4.65 3.10 -0.09
CA TRP A 45 -5.73 2.50 -0.91
C TRP A 45 -6.47 1.31 -0.29
N LEU A 46 -6.11 0.89 0.93
CA LEU A 46 -6.86 -0.10 1.68
C LEU A 46 -8.00 0.57 2.46
N PRO A 47 -9.16 -0.09 2.58
CA PRO A 47 -10.18 0.33 3.52
C PRO A 47 -9.70 0.27 4.98
N LYS A 48 -10.18 1.20 5.82
CA LYS A 48 -9.85 1.27 7.26
C LYS A 48 -10.13 -0.04 8.01
N TRP A 49 -11.12 -0.81 7.57
CA TRP A 49 -11.55 -2.06 8.23
C TRP A 49 -10.75 -3.29 7.82
N CYS A 50 -9.68 -3.14 7.02
CA CYS A 50 -8.84 -4.25 6.57
C CYS A 50 -7.80 -4.72 7.61
N GLY A 51 -7.78 -4.13 8.81
CA GLY A 51 -6.95 -4.59 9.93
C GLY A 51 -5.45 -4.59 9.58
N ASP A 52 -4.81 -5.75 9.72
CA ASP A 52 -3.37 -5.94 9.51
C ASP A 52 -2.96 -6.26 8.07
N VAL A 53 -3.89 -6.13 7.11
CA VAL A 53 -3.55 -6.33 5.69
C VAL A 53 -2.59 -5.23 5.24
N LYS A 54 -1.42 -5.65 4.75
CA LYS A 54 -0.34 -4.75 4.28
C LYS A 54 -0.08 -4.87 2.77
N ASP A 55 -0.81 -5.75 2.11
CA ASP A 55 -0.72 -5.95 0.66
C ASP A 55 -1.40 -4.78 -0.06
N PRO A 56 -0.67 -3.96 -0.83
CA PRO A 56 -1.21 -2.77 -1.47
C PRO A 56 -2.18 -3.08 -2.62
N SER A 57 -2.19 -4.33 -3.12
CA SER A 57 -3.06 -4.74 -4.23
C SER A 57 -4.50 -5.04 -3.81
N ALA A 58 -4.78 -5.13 -2.50
CA ALA A 58 -6.06 -5.54 -1.90
C ALA A 58 -6.54 -6.95 -2.31
N ARG A 59 -5.74 -7.74 -3.03
CA ARG A 59 -6.14 -9.09 -3.50
C ARG A 59 -6.25 -10.11 -2.40
N VAL A 60 -5.56 -9.89 -1.28
CA VAL A 60 -5.59 -10.80 -0.12
C VAL A 60 -6.81 -10.58 0.79
N LEU A 61 -7.69 -9.60 0.47
CA LEU A 61 -8.89 -9.36 1.25
C LEU A 61 -9.83 -10.57 1.20
N GLY A 62 -10.41 -10.91 2.35
CA GLY A 62 -11.26 -12.10 2.51
C GLY A 62 -12.44 -12.15 1.54
N HIS A 63 -12.91 -11.00 1.04
CA HIS A 63 -13.99 -10.92 0.05
C HIS A 63 -13.63 -11.53 -1.30
N TYR A 64 -12.35 -11.68 -1.62
CA TYR A 64 -11.88 -12.29 -2.87
C TYR A 64 -11.57 -13.78 -2.72
N LYS A 65 -11.69 -14.36 -1.52
CA LYS A 65 -11.60 -15.81 -1.36
C LYS A 65 -12.82 -16.41 -2.06
N GLU A 66 -12.58 -17.12 -3.16
CA GLU A 66 -13.60 -17.90 -3.84
C GLU A 66 -14.32 -18.77 -2.81
N GLN A 67 -15.66 -18.76 -2.85
CA GLN A 67 -16.43 -19.81 -2.20
C GLN A 67 -15.96 -21.11 -2.83
N GLN A 68 -15.18 -21.90 -2.09
CA GLN A 68 -14.90 -23.27 -2.49
C GLN A 68 -16.26 -23.97 -2.53
N GLN A 69 -16.85 -24.05 -3.72
CA GLN A 69 -17.97 -24.96 -3.97
C GLN A 69 -17.38 -26.35 -3.80
N GLU A 70 -17.63 -26.95 -2.64
CA GLU A 70 -17.45 -28.39 -2.45
C GLU A 70 -18.23 -29.08 -3.57
N LYS A 71 -17.50 -29.81 -4.43
CA LYS A 71 -18.07 -30.67 -5.47
C LYS A 71 -18.39 -32.04 -4.87
#